data_AF-A0AAW8DRG3-F1
#
_entry.id   AF-A0AAW8DRG3-F1
#
_cell.length_a   1.000
_cell.length_b   1.000
_cell.length_c   1.000
_cell.angle_alpha   90.00
_cell.angle_beta   90.00
_cell.angle_gamma   90.00
#
_symmetry.space_group_name_H-M   'P 1'
#
loop_
_entity.id
_entity.type
_entity.pdbx_description
1 polymer ?
#
loop_
_entity_poly.entity_id
_entity_poly.type
_entity_poly.pdbx_seq_one_letter_code
_entity_poly.pdbx_strand_id
1 'polypeptide(L)'
;MKHITYFQIEPSAVALATFPSVLAAEAADILLQPVLTSRSWADRSAWRQEAVAMAVKLLYLARVREYEFLSSSLDARRVLGSDGITTQVFDRWWTLREMPWEEPSEHWEDYLAAVSEQVEATGDAAVDDMLHVISERQASARSP
;
A
#
# COMPACT_ATOMS: atom_id res chain seq x y z
N MET A 1 -3.74 22.90 8.92
CA MET A 1 -4.23 21.95 9.93
C MET A 1 -3.73 20.55 9.56
N LYS A 2 -3.62 19.61 10.50
CA LYS A 2 -3.35 18.20 10.19
C LYS A 2 -4.70 17.50 10.06
N HIS A 3 -4.99 16.94 8.90
CA HIS A 3 -6.17 16.12 8.66
C HIS A 3 -5.79 14.67 8.87
N ILE A 4 -6.73 13.89 9.42
CA ILE A 4 -6.63 12.44 9.48
C ILE A 4 -7.81 11.90 8.71
N THR A 5 -7.52 11.06 7.72
CA THR A 5 -8.53 10.34 6.95
C THR A 5 -8.40 8.85 7.27
N TYR A 6 -9.54 8.21 7.52
CA TYR A 6 -9.61 6.78 7.85
C TYR A 6 -10.04 5.99 6.63
N PHE A 7 -9.49 4.79 6.50
CA PHE A 7 -9.75 3.94 5.36
C PHE A 7 -9.98 2.50 5.76
N GLN A 8 -10.95 1.88 5.10
CA GLN A 8 -11.17 0.44 5.12
C GLN A 8 -10.69 -0.15 3.79
N ILE A 9 -9.85 -1.18 3.88
CA ILE A 9 -9.40 -1.98 2.76
C ILE A 9 -10.10 -3.33 2.83
N GLU A 10 -10.75 -3.73 1.75
CA GLU A 10 -11.43 -5.02 1.64
C GLU A 10 -10.93 -5.77 0.39
N PRO A 11 -10.80 -7.11 0.44
CA PRO A 11 -10.49 -7.88 -0.75
C PRO A 11 -11.56 -7.70 -1.83
N SER A 12 -11.13 -7.63 -3.08
CA SER A 12 -12.04 -7.60 -4.22
C SER A 12 -12.66 -8.97 -4.46
N ALA A 13 -13.73 -9.03 -5.25
CA ALA A 13 -14.30 -10.31 -5.70
C ALA A 13 -13.27 -11.18 -6.45
N VAL A 14 -12.32 -10.55 -7.15
CA VAL A 14 -11.23 -11.25 -7.85
C VAL A 14 -10.26 -11.88 -6.85
N ALA A 15 -9.89 -11.15 -5.78
CA ALA A 15 -9.04 -11.70 -4.72
C ALA A 15 -9.71 -12.88 -4.01
N LEU A 16 -10.98 -12.74 -3.63
CA LEU A 16 -11.76 -13.80 -2.97
C LEU A 16 -11.82 -15.08 -3.81
N ALA A 17 -11.96 -14.94 -5.14
CA ALA A 17 -12.00 -16.09 -6.05
C ALA A 17 -10.62 -16.70 -6.34
N THR A 18 -9.55 -15.90 -6.27
CA THR A 18 -8.22 -16.33 -6.77
C THR A 18 -7.30 -16.77 -5.65
N PHE A 19 -7.15 -15.98 -4.58
CA PHE A 19 -6.14 -16.22 -3.54
C PHE A 19 -6.19 -17.62 -2.91
N PRO A 20 -7.37 -18.21 -2.62
CA PRO A 20 -7.44 -19.58 -2.08
C PRO A 20 -6.86 -20.67 -3.00
N SER A 21 -6.73 -20.39 -4.31
CA SER A 21 -6.20 -21.34 -5.29
C SER A 21 -4.71 -21.19 -5.59
N VAL A 22 -4.12 -20.03 -5.24
CA VAL A 22 -2.71 -19.70 -5.57
C VAL A 22 -1.82 -19.54 -4.32
N LEU A 23 -2.42 -19.53 -3.14
CA LEU A 23 -1.75 -19.43 -1.84
C LEU A 23 -2.12 -20.59 -0.92
N ALA A 24 -1.27 -20.85 0.07
CA ALA A 24 -1.64 -21.67 1.21
C ALA A 24 -2.76 -20.98 2.01
N ALA A 25 -3.59 -21.75 2.71
CA ALA A 25 -4.77 -21.25 3.41
C ALA A 25 -4.44 -20.07 4.35
N GLU A 26 -3.42 -20.21 5.19
CA GLU A 26 -3.00 -19.16 6.14
C GLU A 26 -2.56 -17.87 5.42
N ALA A 27 -1.85 -17.99 4.30
CA ALA A 27 -1.42 -16.83 3.50
C ALA A 27 -2.61 -16.16 2.79
N ALA A 28 -3.57 -16.95 2.29
CA ALA A 28 -4.79 -16.42 1.71
C ALA A 28 -5.63 -15.69 2.76
N ASP A 29 -5.78 -16.26 3.95
CA ASP A 29 -6.53 -15.66 5.05
C ASP A 29 -5.97 -14.27 5.43
N ILE A 30 -4.64 -14.13 5.50
CA ILE A 30 -3.99 -12.84 5.75
C ILE A 30 -4.40 -11.78 4.71
N LEU A 31 -4.38 -12.12 3.41
CA LEU A 31 -4.68 -11.16 2.34
C LEU A 31 -6.18 -10.86 2.19
N LEU A 32 -7.04 -11.76 2.69
CA LEU A 32 -8.49 -11.63 2.61
C LEU A 32 -9.11 -10.98 3.85
N GLN A 33 -8.32 -10.71 4.89
CA GLN A 33 -8.80 -9.96 6.04
C GLN A 33 -9.01 -8.48 5.69
N PRO A 34 -10.18 -7.89 6.05
CA PRO A 34 -10.35 -6.46 5.98
C PRO A 34 -9.37 -5.73 6.90
N VAL A 35 -8.90 -4.56 6.46
CA VAL A 35 -7.93 -3.78 7.23
C VAL A 35 -8.40 -2.34 7.40
N LEU A 36 -8.31 -1.83 8.64
CA LEU A 36 -8.59 -0.44 8.97
C LEU A 36 -7.28 0.31 9.19
N THR A 37 -7.14 1.46 8.54
CA THR A 37 -5.95 2.31 8.63
C THR A 37 -6.32 3.78 8.64
N SER A 38 -5.32 4.62 8.90
CA SER A 38 -5.44 6.05 8.75
C SER A 38 -4.22 6.62 8.06
N ARG A 39 -4.42 7.78 7.45
CA ARG A 39 -3.31 8.60 6.97
C ARG A 39 -3.49 10.02 7.43
N SER A 40 -2.43 10.54 8.03
CA SER A 40 -2.37 11.93 8.43
C SER A 40 -1.69 12.76 7.34
N TRP A 41 -2.26 13.91 7.00
CA TRP A 41 -1.73 14.78 5.95
C TRP A 41 -1.97 16.25 6.29
N ALA A 42 -1.13 17.13 5.74
CA ALA A 42 -1.22 18.57 5.99
C ALA A 42 -1.97 19.25 4.85
N ASP A 43 -2.73 20.31 5.16
CA ASP A 43 -3.48 21.20 4.23
C ASP A 43 -2.74 21.76 3.01
N ARG A 44 -1.47 21.40 2.76
CA ARG A 44 -0.76 21.88 1.57
C ARG A 44 -1.53 21.45 0.31
N SER A 45 -1.81 22.43 -0.56
CA SER A 45 -2.66 22.38 -1.76
C SER A 45 -2.40 21.23 -2.75
N ALA A 46 -1.33 20.47 -2.59
CA ALA A 46 -0.98 19.31 -3.40
C ALA A 46 -1.61 18.00 -2.87
N TRP A 47 -1.82 17.86 -1.56
CA TRP A 47 -2.47 16.68 -0.99
C TRP A 47 -3.99 16.81 -1.11
N ARG A 48 -4.51 16.24 -2.18
CA ARG A 48 -5.95 16.05 -2.39
C ARG A 48 -6.36 14.67 -1.89
N GLN A 49 -7.66 14.47 -1.65
CA GLN A 49 -8.22 13.19 -1.22
C GLN A 49 -7.78 12.02 -2.11
N GLU A 50 -7.69 12.25 -3.43
CA GLU A 50 -7.17 11.29 -4.40
C GLU A 50 -5.70 10.91 -4.14
N ALA A 51 -4.82 11.89 -3.92
CA ALA A 51 -3.41 11.67 -3.58
C ALA A 51 -3.25 10.90 -2.25
N VAL A 52 -4.09 11.21 -1.25
CA VAL A 52 -4.11 10.49 0.03
C VAL A 52 -4.51 9.04 -0.17
N ALA A 53 -5.57 8.79 -0.94
CA ALA A 53 -6.02 7.44 -1.28
C ALA A 53 -4.95 6.66 -2.04
N MET A 54 -4.32 7.26 -3.06
CA MET A 54 -3.21 6.65 -3.81
C MET A 54 -2.07 6.26 -2.89
N ALA A 55 -1.67 7.15 -1.99
CA ALA A 55 -0.59 6.86 -1.06
C ALA A 55 -0.94 5.71 -0.09
N VAL A 56 -2.20 5.59 0.35
CA VAL A 56 -2.65 4.46 1.18
C VAL A 56 -2.60 3.14 0.41
N LYS A 57 -2.99 3.11 -0.87
CA LYS A 57 -2.90 1.91 -1.72
C LYS A 57 -1.45 1.42 -1.83
N LEU A 58 -0.51 2.34 -2.08
CA LEU A 58 0.91 2.01 -2.22
C LEU A 58 1.52 1.54 -0.89
N LEU A 59 1.18 2.20 0.22
CA LEU A 59 1.58 1.76 1.56
C LEU A 59 1.06 0.36 1.90
N TYR A 60 -0.19 0.06 1.56
CA TYR A 60 -0.76 -1.26 1.80
C TYR A 60 -0.03 -2.33 0.96
N LEU A 61 0.22 -2.05 -0.31
CA LEU A 61 1.02 -2.95 -1.16
C LEU A 61 2.42 -3.15 -0.60
N ALA A 62 3.05 -2.10 -0.07
CA ALA A 62 4.35 -2.21 0.57
C ALA A 62 4.31 -3.12 1.82
N ARG A 63 3.31 -2.95 2.68
CA ARG A 63 3.08 -3.81 3.85
C ARG A 63 2.92 -5.28 3.45
N VAL A 64 2.07 -5.59 2.47
CA VAL A 64 1.85 -7.00 2.09
C VAL A 64 3.08 -7.63 1.44
N ARG A 65 3.98 -6.82 0.87
CA ARG A 65 5.27 -7.28 0.35
C ARG A 65 6.26 -7.66 1.46
N GLU A 66 5.99 -7.38 2.74
CA GLU A 66 6.81 -7.89 3.83
C GLU A 66 6.51 -9.37 4.19
N TYR A 67 5.35 -9.89 3.77
CA TYR A 67 5.05 -11.29 3.99
C TYR A 67 5.93 -12.18 3.11
N GLU A 68 6.45 -13.26 3.68
CA GLU A 68 7.39 -14.17 3.02
C GLU A 68 6.89 -14.61 1.63
N PHE A 69 5.59 -14.95 1.53
CA PHE A 69 4.93 -15.41 0.31
C PHE A 69 4.68 -14.33 -0.76
N LEU A 70 5.09 -13.08 -0.52
CA LEU A 70 5.06 -11.96 -1.46
C LEU A 70 6.38 -11.16 -1.51
N SER A 71 7.34 -11.48 -0.65
CA SER A 71 8.58 -10.71 -0.49
C SER A 71 9.45 -10.70 -1.76
N SER A 72 9.53 -11.83 -2.46
CA SER A 72 10.28 -11.95 -3.70
C SER A 72 9.49 -11.43 -4.92
N SER A 73 10.18 -10.86 -5.91
CA SER A 73 9.55 -10.47 -7.19
C SER A 73 8.90 -11.66 -7.91
N LEU A 74 9.46 -12.86 -7.78
CA LEU A 74 8.90 -14.07 -8.39
C LEU A 74 7.53 -14.40 -7.77
N ASP A 75 7.45 -14.38 -6.44
CA ASP A 75 6.21 -14.67 -5.73
C ASP A 75 5.16 -13.60 -5.94
N ALA A 76 5.55 -12.32 -5.93
CA ALA A 76 4.65 -11.22 -6.24
C ALA A 76 4.06 -11.36 -7.66
N ARG A 77 4.88 -11.66 -8.67
CA ARG A 77 4.36 -11.94 -10.04
C ARG A 77 3.45 -13.14 -10.08
N ARG A 78 3.77 -14.22 -9.36
CA ARG A 78 2.96 -15.43 -9.32
C ARG A 78 1.58 -15.20 -8.70
N VAL A 79 1.53 -14.44 -7.60
CA VAL A 79 0.31 -14.25 -6.79
C VAL A 79 -0.49 -13.04 -7.26
N LEU A 80 0.17 -11.89 -7.44
CA LEU A 80 -0.47 -10.62 -7.78
C LEU A 80 -0.50 -10.34 -9.29
N GLY A 81 0.22 -11.14 -10.10
CA GLY A 81 0.38 -10.92 -11.53
C GLY A 81 1.37 -9.80 -11.88
N SER A 82 2.02 -9.19 -10.89
CA SER A 82 3.02 -8.13 -11.03
C SER A 82 3.90 -8.05 -9.78
N ASP A 83 5.18 -7.69 -9.94
CA ASP A 83 6.06 -7.29 -8.85
C ASP A 83 6.13 -5.77 -8.64
N GLY A 84 5.47 -4.97 -9.48
CA GLY A 84 5.37 -3.53 -9.31
C GLY A 84 4.41 -3.15 -8.18
N ILE A 85 4.76 -2.12 -7.42
CA ILE A 85 3.90 -1.47 -6.44
C ILE A 85 3.19 -0.30 -7.13
N THR A 86 2.00 -0.57 -7.64
CA THR A 86 1.20 0.40 -8.38
C THR A 86 -0.26 0.38 -7.93
N THR A 87 -0.98 1.49 -8.15
CA THR A 87 -2.41 1.54 -7.80
C THR A 87 -3.24 0.56 -8.61
N GLN A 88 -2.84 0.23 -9.84
CA GLN A 88 -3.53 -0.77 -10.66
C GLN A 88 -3.41 -2.18 -10.09
N VAL A 89 -2.25 -2.52 -9.51
CA VAL A 89 -2.09 -3.80 -8.80
C VAL A 89 -3.00 -3.82 -7.57
N PHE A 90 -3.05 -2.73 -6.80
CA PHE A 90 -3.97 -2.63 -5.68
C PHE A 90 -5.43 -2.80 -6.13
N ASP A 91 -5.88 -2.01 -7.11
CA ASP A 91 -7.27 -1.93 -7.55
C ASP A 91 -7.80 -3.22 -8.18
N ARG A 92 -6.90 -4.11 -8.61
CA ARG A 92 -7.26 -5.47 -9.02
C ARG A 92 -7.69 -6.34 -7.85
N TRP A 93 -6.97 -6.25 -6.73
CA TRP A 93 -7.03 -7.23 -5.65
C TRP A 93 -7.78 -6.71 -4.42
N TRP A 94 -7.82 -5.40 -4.20
CA TRP A 94 -8.48 -4.79 -3.06
C TRP A 94 -9.29 -3.58 -3.48
N THR A 95 -10.17 -3.17 -2.57
CA THR A 95 -10.94 -1.93 -2.67
C THR A 95 -10.63 -1.07 -1.45
N LEU A 96 -10.63 0.25 -1.65
CA LEU A 96 -10.39 1.24 -0.60
C LEU A 96 -11.65 2.07 -0.42
N ARG A 97 -12.15 2.19 0.81
CA ARG A 97 -13.26 3.08 1.17
C ARG A 97 -12.82 4.03 2.26
N GLU A 98 -13.16 5.31 2.11
CA GLU A 98 -13.00 6.29 3.18
C GLU A 98 -14.08 6.07 4.24
N MET A 99 -13.65 6.06 5.50
CA MET A 99 -14.52 5.87 6.64
C MET A 99 -14.64 7.18 7.42
N PRO A 100 -15.85 7.58 7.82
CA PRO A 100 -16.04 8.89 8.39
C PRO A 100 -15.42 8.98 9.81
N TRP A 101 -15.49 7.95 10.66
CA TRP A 101 -15.11 8.05 12.08
C TRP A 101 -14.75 6.69 12.71
N GLU A 102 -13.54 6.16 12.47
CA GLU A 102 -13.02 4.99 13.21
C GLU A 102 -11.59 5.22 13.67
N GLU A 103 -11.22 4.73 14.86
CA GLU A 103 -9.81 4.66 15.24
C GLU A 103 -9.12 3.55 14.42
N PRO A 104 -7.96 3.83 13.80
CA PRO A 104 -7.29 2.91 12.90
C PRO A 104 -6.56 1.85 13.73
N SER A 105 -6.54 0.61 13.23
CA SER A 105 -5.75 -0.45 13.87
C SER A 105 -4.27 -0.38 13.49
N GLU A 106 -3.91 0.28 12.38
CA GLU A 106 -2.55 0.19 11.83
C GLU A 106 -2.02 1.51 11.20
N HIS A 107 -0.70 1.72 11.34
CA HIS A 107 0.09 2.81 10.74
C HIS A 107 1.22 2.23 9.88
N TRP A 108 1.37 2.67 8.62
CA TRP A 108 2.15 1.94 7.60
C TRP A 108 3.34 2.67 7.01
N GLU A 109 3.61 3.89 7.49
CA GLU A 109 4.53 4.84 6.86
C GLU A 109 5.97 4.28 6.70
N ASP A 110 6.37 3.36 7.58
CA ASP A 110 7.70 2.75 7.58
C ASP A 110 7.87 1.62 6.54
N TYR A 111 6.79 1.02 6.03
CA TYR A 111 6.87 -0.15 5.13
C TYR A 111 7.36 0.16 3.73
N LEU A 112 7.12 1.38 3.23
CA LEU A 112 7.59 1.80 1.90
C LEU A 112 9.12 1.80 1.79
N ALA A 113 9.81 1.93 2.92
CA ALA A 113 11.26 1.87 2.95
C ALA A 113 11.77 0.52 2.41
N ALA A 114 11.16 -0.60 2.77
CA ALA A 114 11.66 -1.92 2.37
C ALA A 114 11.56 -2.19 0.86
N VAL A 115 10.70 -1.46 0.15
CA VAL A 115 10.27 -1.79 -1.22
C VAL A 115 10.27 -0.60 -2.19
N SER A 116 11.01 0.45 -1.86
CA SER A 116 11.02 1.72 -2.61
C SER A 116 11.44 1.55 -4.07
N GLU A 117 12.36 0.63 -4.37
CA GLU A 117 12.83 0.33 -5.74
C GLU A 117 11.76 -0.33 -6.62
N GLN A 118 10.67 -0.85 -6.04
CA GLN A 118 9.56 -1.47 -6.78
C GLN A 118 8.36 -0.54 -6.95
N VAL A 119 8.40 0.68 -6.43
CA VAL A 119 7.32 1.66 -6.58
C VAL A 119 7.52 2.43 -7.88
N GLU A 120 6.52 2.37 -8.76
CA GLU A 120 6.53 3.15 -10.01
C GLU A 120 6.05 4.59 -9.76
N ALA A 121 6.50 5.51 -10.62
CA ALA A 121 6.03 6.89 -10.59
C ALA A 121 4.51 6.93 -10.80
N THR A 122 3.83 7.68 -9.95
CA THR A 122 2.37 7.71 -9.90
C THR A 122 1.78 8.78 -10.81
N GLY A 123 2.57 9.79 -11.16
CA GLY A 123 2.12 10.96 -11.93
C GLY A 123 1.41 12.01 -11.07
N ASP A 124 1.17 11.74 -9.78
CA ASP A 124 0.73 12.72 -8.80
C ASP A 124 1.96 13.30 -8.09
N ALA A 125 2.21 14.60 -8.29
CA ALA A 125 3.40 15.26 -7.77
C ALA A 125 3.52 15.16 -6.23
N ALA A 126 2.41 15.16 -5.48
CA ALA A 126 2.48 15.08 -4.02
C ALA A 126 2.89 13.67 -3.55
N VAL A 127 2.38 12.64 -4.22
CA VAL A 127 2.74 11.25 -3.94
C VAL A 127 4.16 10.96 -4.41
N ASP A 128 4.55 11.43 -5.59
CA ASP A 128 5.90 11.25 -6.13
C ASP A 128 6.94 11.99 -5.27
N ASP A 129 6.66 13.20 -4.78
CA ASP A 129 7.51 13.91 -3.82
C ASP A 129 7.67 13.14 -2.50
N MET A 130 6.59 12.55 -1.99
CA MET A 130 6.66 11.71 -0.79
C MET A 130 7.56 10.49 -1.02
N LEU A 131 7.37 9.78 -2.14
CA LEU A 131 8.17 8.62 -2.50
C LEU A 131 9.65 8.98 -2.64
N HIS A 132 9.94 10.15 -3.21
CA HIS A 132 11.28 10.69 -3.32
C HIS A 132 11.91 10.95 -1.95
N VAL A 133 11.22 11.67 -1.06
CA VAL A 133 11.70 11.96 0.30
C VAL A 133 11.96 10.68 1.10
N ILE A 134 11.08 9.68 0.98
CA ILE A 134 11.28 8.38 1.64
C ILE A 134 12.55 7.70 1.10
N SER A 135 12.74 7.69 -0.22
CA SER A 135 13.90 7.08 -0.87
C SER A 135 15.23 7.77 -0.51
N GLU A 136 15.26 9.11 -0.46
CA GLU A 136 16.45 9.88 -0.08
C GLU A 136 16.89 9.64 1.37
N ARG A 137 15.93 9.52 2.29
CA ARG A 137 16.19 9.19 3.70
C ARG A 137 16.88 7.83 3.83
N GLN A 138 16.51 6.87 3.00
CA GLN A 138 17.16 5.55 3.00
C GLN A 138 18.57 5.57 2.42
N ALA A 139 18.78 6.28 1.30
CA ALA A 139 20.11 6.41 0.71
C ALA A 139 21.11 7.04 1.71
N SER A 140 20.63 8.02 2.48
CA SER A 140 21.39 8.67 3.56
C SER A 140 21.64 7.74 4.75
N ALA A 141 20.70 6.86 5.10
CA ALA A 141 20.85 5.88 6.17
C ALA A 141 21.75 4.67 5.80
N ARG A 142 22.00 4.45 4.50
CA ARG A 142 22.88 3.37 3.97
C ARG A 142 24.31 3.83 3.69
N SER A 143 24.60 5.13 3.78
CA SER A 143 25.96 5.67 3.65
C SER A 143 26.64 5.75 5.03
N PRO A 144 27.78 5.06 5.25
CA PRO A 144 28.47 4.97 6.55
C PRO A 144 29.11 6.29 7.00
#